data_AF-A0A226DS90-F1
#
_entry.id   AF-A0A226DS90-F1
#
_cell.length_a   1.000
_cell.length_b   1.000
_cell.length_c   1.000
_cell.angle_alpha   90.00
_cell.angle_beta   90.00
_cell.angle_gamma   90.00
#
_symmetry.space_group_name_H-M   'P 1'
#
loop_
_entity.id
_entity.type
_entity.pdbx_description
1 polymer ?
#
loop_
_entity_poly.entity_id
_entity_poly.type
_entity_poly.pdbx_seq_one_letter_code
_entity_poly.pdbx_strand_id
1 'polypeptide(L)'
;MSTSKAQISEFFGVFPTYTEIMEKSILFVVLIDFRYLYNKCHADQFFEDDVPFALISFYGTSTVLLACTVVLVLPILVFWKTLSAAEIERSFHMFLRLSHVCPKAENGSEISSTINIVAKLVAQFYSKLPLILTLMFVPTKMDVLHYFPPLSHQNILTTLIRTVLLLVSWTEICRLVALAIFFVLFTMNVLKRETKMWLSIAKRSRLRGFYLYRQLAVVYNQRRVYAMREITLIAVVGFLLQVTLNYATITMMGVIPVMAYWLFPYVAIVIHIVVMCLIDIIAKTYQDYETGLNLMRKKCKFVTSLTYRRLRASPNLGFHIFLGGGMEPIKKGLKIEYRSAVLYYTVSLILAFPGSSFG
;
A
#
# COMPACT_ATOMS: atom_id res chain seq x y z
N MET A 1 5.65 -29.54 15.15
CA MET A 1 4.95 -28.23 15.16
C MET A 1 5.90 -27.03 15.27
N SER A 2 7.10 -27.15 15.87
CA SER A 2 8.08 -26.05 15.96
C SER A 2 8.70 -25.64 14.61
N THR A 3 8.89 -26.58 13.70
CA THR A 3 9.48 -26.32 12.36
C THR A 3 8.58 -25.50 11.45
N SER A 4 7.25 -25.60 11.57
CA SER A 4 6.34 -24.79 10.75
C SER A 4 6.34 -23.33 11.16
N LYS A 5 6.48 -23.02 12.46
CA LYS A 5 6.57 -21.62 12.95
C LYS A 5 7.82 -20.91 12.41
N ALA A 6 8.96 -21.59 12.39
CA ALA A 6 10.20 -21.03 11.82
C ALA A 6 10.04 -20.72 10.32
N GLN A 7 9.45 -21.65 9.56
CA GLN A 7 9.18 -21.43 8.13
C GLN A 7 8.14 -20.32 7.91
N ILE A 8 7.07 -20.28 8.69
CA ILE A 8 6.08 -19.20 8.63
C ILE A 8 6.75 -17.85 8.93
N SER A 9 7.64 -17.77 9.92
CA SER A 9 8.39 -16.53 10.21
C SER A 9 9.34 -16.14 9.07
N GLU A 10 9.90 -17.11 8.33
CA GLU A 10 10.74 -16.85 7.17
C GLU A 10 9.92 -16.31 5.99
N PHE A 11 8.73 -16.86 5.77
CA PHE A 11 7.86 -16.49 4.65
C PHE A 11 7.04 -15.22 4.89
N PHE A 12 6.50 -15.06 6.11
CA PHE A 12 5.58 -13.99 6.49
C PHE A 12 6.25 -12.90 7.33
N GLY A 13 7.47 -13.14 7.82
CA GLY A 13 8.20 -12.16 8.61
C GLY A 13 7.42 -11.71 9.84
N VAL A 14 7.47 -10.40 10.10
CA VAL A 14 6.85 -9.74 11.26
C VAL A 14 5.36 -9.43 11.04
N PHE A 15 4.83 -9.73 9.85
CA PHE A 15 3.49 -9.31 9.43
C PHE A 15 2.33 -9.74 10.37
N PRO A 16 2.30 -10.97 10.92
CA PRO A 16 1.21 -11.38 11.83
C PRO A 16 1.21 -10.63 13.17
N THR A 17 2.40 -10.29 13.69
CA THR A 17 2.54 -9.50 14.94
C THR A 17 2.01 -8.08 14.75
N TYR A 18 2.07 -7.59 13.51
CA TYR A 18 1.69 -6.25 13.13
C TYR A 18 0.17 -6.09 12.90
N THR A 19 -0.54 -7.15 12.51
CA THR A 19 -2.01 -7.12 12.37
C THR A 19 -2.71 -7.02 13.72
N GLU A 20 -2.18 -7.65 14.76
CA GLU A 20 -2.72 -7.59 16.13
C GLU A 20 -2.60 -6.17 16.74
N ILE A 21 -1.58 -5.44 16.28
CA ILE A 21 -1.34 -4.05 16.67
C ILE A 21 -2.31 -3.09 15.97
N MET A 22 -2.84 -3.42 14.78
CA MET A 22 -3.76 -2.54 14.04
C MET A 22 -5.10 -2.31 14.73
N GLU A 23 -5.62 -3.32 15.44
CA GLU A 23 -6.94 -3.25 16.08
C GLU A 23 -7.05 -2.16 17.16
N LYS A 24 -5.91 -1.61 17.62
CA LYS A 24 -5.86 -0.66 18.74
C LYS A 24 -5.65 0.81 18.34
N SER A 25 -5.53 1.13 17.05
CA SER A 25 -4.88 2.37 16.60
C SER A 25 -5.73 3.46 15.90
N ILE A 26 -7.06 3.38 15.95
CA ILE A 26 -7.96 4.29 15.20
C ILE A 26 -8.47 5.49 16.03
N LEU A 27 -8.29 5.48 17.35
CA LEU A 27 -9.07 6.34 18.25
C LEU A 27 -8.67 7.83 18.29
N PHE A 28 -7.44 8.20 17.90
CA PHE A 28 -6.91 9.53 18.22
C PHE A 28 -7.19 10.62 17.16
N VAL A 29 -7.21 10.29 15.87
CA VAL A 29 -7.41 11.29 14.80
C VAL A 29 -8.87 11.75 14.73
N VAL A 30 -9.81 10.83 14.97
CA VAL A 30 -11.27 11.09 14.91
C VAL A 30 -11.70 12.15 15.93
N LEU A 31 -11.03 12.25 17.08
CA LEU A 31 -11.40 13.18 18.16
C LEU A 31 -11.23 14.66 17.76
N ILE A 32 -10.33 14.98 16.83
CA ILE A 32 -10.04 16.36 16.43
C ILE A 32 -11.12 16.91 15.49
N ASP A 33 -11.46 16.15 14.44
CA ASP A 33 -12.54 16.54 13.54
C ASP A 33 -13.89 16.53 14.24
N PHE A 34 -14.08 15.58 15.16
CA PHE A 34 -15.29 15.52 15.96
C PHE A 34 -15.47 16.81 16.78
N ARG A 35 -14.40 17.37 17.37
CA ARG A 35 -14.49 18.68 18.03
C ARG A 35 -14.81 19.80 17.05
N TYR A 36 -14.15 19.86 15.90
CA TYR A 36 -14.41 20.91 14.91
C TYR A 36 -15.89 20.88 14.46
N LEU A 37 -16.40 19.68 14.15
CA LEU A 37 -17.80 19.48 13.80
C LEU A 37 -18.73 19.79 14.98
N TYR A 38 -18.37 19.43 16.20
CA TYR A 38 -19.14 19.73 17.41
C TYR A 38 -19.27 21.24 17.62
N ASN A 39 -18.17 21.99 17.55
CA ASN A 39 -18.17 23.46 17.69
C ASN A 39 -18.98 24.14 16.58
N LYS A 40 -19.00 23.59 15.36
CA LYS A 40 -19.79 24.13 14.26
C LYS A 40 -21.28 23.82 14.38
N CYS A 41 -21.62 22.66 14.96
CA CYS A 41 -22.99 22.20 15.14
C CYS A 41 -23.68 22.76 16.41
N HIS A 42 -22.91 23.21 17.40
CA HIS A 42 -23.43 23.84 18.60
C HIS A 42 -23.03 25.31 18.63
N ALA A 43 -24.03 26.19 18.56
CA ALA A 43 -23.87 27.65 18.53
C ALA A 43 -23.35 28.25 19.86
N ASP A 44 -23.07 27.42 20.86
CA ASP A 44 -22.51 27.86 22.13
C ASP A 44 -20.99 28.02 22.00
N GLN A 45 -20.52 29.26 22.16
CA GLN A 45 -19.13 29.74 22.04
C GLN A 45 -18.19 29.19 23.13
N PHE A 46 -18.25 27.90 23.44
CA PHE A 46 -17.44 27.30 24.50
C PHE A 46 -15.93 27.29 24.19
N PHE A 47 -15.56 27.52 22.93
CA PHE A 47 -14.17 27.62 22.47
C PHE A 47 -14.00 28.88 21.62
N GLU A 48 -12.94 29.63 21.86
CA GLU A 48 -12.56 30.78 21.04
C GLU A 48 -12.20 30.30 19.62
N ASP A 49 -12.77 30.96 18.60
CA ASP A 49 -12.60 30.66 17.17
C ASP A 49 -11.26 31.18 16.60
N ASP A 50 -10.19 31.21 17.41
CA ASP A 50 -8.87 31.71 17.00
C ASP A 50 -8.03 30.67 16.24
N VAL A 51 -8.64 29.58 15.77
CA VAL A 51 -7.92 28.53 15.03
C VAL A 51 -7.63 29.02 13.61
N PRO A 52 -6.34 29.12 13.20
CA PRO A 52 -6.01 29.55 11.85
C PRO A 52 -6.65 28.63 10.81
N PHE A 53 -7.27 29.22 9.77
CA PHE A 53 -7.89 28.46 8.67
C PHE A 53 -6.92 27.45 8.03
N ALA A 54 -5.64 27.83 7.91
CA ALA A 54 -4.56 26.95 7.44
C ALA A 54 -4.47 25.64 8.24
N LEU A 55 -4.67 25.71 9.56
CA LEU A 55 -4.61 24.57 10.45
C LEU A 55 -5.84 23.66 10.24
N ILE A 56 -7.03 24.26 10.16
CA ILE A 56 -8.28 23.53 9.88
C ILE A 56 -8.17 22.78 8.54
N SER A 57 -7.66 23.45 7.51
CA SER A 57 -7.44 22.87 6.18
C SER A 57 -6.43 21.70 6.21
N PHE A 58 -5.34 21.84 6.97
CA PHE A 58 -4.35 20.78 7.14
C PHE A 58 -4.94 19.54 7.82
N TYR A 59 -5.71 19.72 8.90
CA TYR A 59 -6.34 18.59 9.60
C TYR A 59 -7.47 17.97 8.79
N GLY A 60 -8.33 18.76 8.16
CA GLY A 60 -9.35 18.25 7.24
C GLY A 60 -8.74 17.41 6.12
N THR A 61 -7.62 17.86 5.55
CA THR A 61 -6.88 17.07 4.55
C THR A 61 -6.33 15.79 5.16
N SER A 62 -5.70 15.86 6.33
CA SER A 62 -5.16 14.68 7.04
C SER A 62 -6.24 13.64 7.35
N THR A 63 -7.44 14.08 7.68
CA THR A 63 -8.60 13.22 7.96
C THR A 63 -9.12 12.55 6.70
N VAL A 64 -9.20 13.30 5.58
CA VAL A 64 -9.52 12.70 4.28
C VAL A 64 -8.49 11.64 3.91
N LEU A 65 -7.18 11.92 4.11
CA LEU A 65 -6.11 10.93 3.88
C LEU A 65 -6.26 9.70 4.76
N LEU A 66 -6.58 9.88 6.05
CA LEU A 66 -6.83 8.77 6.96
C LEU A 66 -8.05 7.96 6.52
N ALA A 67 -9.16 8.62 6.18
CA ALA A 67 -10.37 7.98 5.70
C ALA A 67 -10.09 7.17 4.42
N CYS A 68 -9.37 7.72 3.45
CA CYS A 68 -8.93 7.00 2.26
C CYS A 68 -8.04 5.80 2.60
N THR A 69 -7.14 5.94 3.57
CA THR A 69 -6.29 4.84 4.05
C THR A 69 -7.12 3.75 4.71
N VAL A 70 -8.11 4.11 5.53
CA VAL A 70 -9.05 3.16 6.13
C VAL A 70 -9.88 2.48 5.05
N VAL A 71 -10.39 3.21 4.05
CA VAL A 71 -11.13 2.64 2.91
C VAL A 71 -10.25 1.69 2.08
N LEU A 72 -8.93 1.91 2.03
CA LEU A 72 -7.99 0.96 1.40
C LEU A 72 -7.74 -0.29 2.25
N VAL A 73 -7.56 -0.11 3.56
CA VAL A 73 -7.15 -1.18 4.48
C VAL A 73 -8.35 -2.03 4.90
N LEU A 74 -9.54 -1.45 5.04
CA LEU A 74 -10.73 -2.13 5.56
C LEU A 74 -11.18 -3.29 4.65
N PRO A 75 -11.29 -3.15 3.31
CA PRO A 75 -11.58 -4.28 2.43
C PRO A 75 -10.55 -5.39 2.59
N ILE A 76 -9.26 -5.03 2.63
CA ILE A 76 -8.16 -5.98 2.85
C ILE A 76 -8.40 -6.75 4.14
N LEU A 77 -8.71 -6.08 5.26
CA LEU A 77 -8.97 -6.71 6.56
C LEU A 77 -10.23 -7.60 6.56
N VAL A 78 -11.33 -7.12 5.98
CA VAL A 78 -12.61 -7.86 5.92
C VAL A 78 -12.48 -9.11 5.05
N PHE A 79 -11.83 -8.99 3.89
CA PHE A 79 -11.56 -10.12 3.00
C PHE A 79 -10.39 -10.98 3.50
N TRP A 80 -9.56 -10.47 4.41
CA TRP A 80 -8.43 -11.23 4.96
C TRP A 80 -8.90 -12.50 5.66
N LYS A 81 -9.83 -12.33 6.60
CA LYS A 81 -10.28 -13.42 7.47
C LYS A 81 -11.08 -14.48 6.72
N THR A 82 -11.93 -14.05 5.79
CA THR A 82 -12.87 -14.94 5.09
C THR A 82 -12.24 -15.63 3.89
N LEU A 83 -11.41 -14.93 3.12
CA LEU A 83 -10.92 -15.42 1.83
C LEU A 83 -9.41 -15.61 1.82
N SER A 84 -8.67 -14.70 2.45
CA SER A 84 -7.21 -14.70 2.34
C SER A 84 -6.60 -15.79 3.20
N ALA A 85 -7.09 -16.02 4.42
CA ALA A 85 -6.49 -17.00 5.34
C ALA A 85 -6.46 -18.41 4.74
N ALA A 86 -7.59 -18.93 4.28
CA ALA A 86 -7.68 -20.28 3.71
C ALA A 86 -6.89 -20.41 2.39
N GLU A 87 -6.91 -19.39 1.55
CA GLU A 87 -6.15 -19.39 0.30
C GLU A 87 -4.65 -19.23 0.52
N ILE A 88 -4.23 -18.39 1.47
CA ILE A 88 -2.85 -18.25 1.89
C ILE A 88 -2.35 -19.59 2.43
N GLU A 89 -3.12 -20.27 3.26
CA GLU A 89 -2.78 -21.60 3.78
C GLU A 89 -2.64 -22.63 2.65
N ARG A 90 -3.60 -22.68 1.72
CA ARG A 90 -3.52 -23.57 0.55
C ARG A 90 -2.30 -23.28 -0.31
N SER A 91 -2.02 -22.00 -0.57
CA SER A 91 -0.81 -21.58 -1.27
C SER A 91 0.45 -21.94 -0.51
N PHE A 92 0.45 -21.73 0.80
CA PHE A 92 1.57 -22.05 1.66
C PHE A 92 1.87 -23.54 1.62
N HIS A 93 0.86 -24.41 1.69
CA HIS A 93 1.07 -25.84 1.50
C HIS A 93 1.60 -26.19 0.11
N MET A 94 1.10 -25.52 -0.94
CA MET A 94 1.65 -25.67 -2.30
C MET A 94 3.12 -25.23 -2.35
N PHE A 95 3.47 -24.11 -1.70
CA PHE A 95 4.83 -23.60 -1.61
C PHE A 95 5.75 -24.50 -0.82
N LEU A 96 5.30 -25.04 0.31
CA LEU A 96 6.08 -25.98 1.09
C LEU A 96 6.40 -27.23 0.26
N ARG A 97 5.41 -27.79 -0.43
CA ARG A 97 5.62 -28.92 -1.35
C ARG A 97 6.60 -28.55 -2.47
N LEU A 98 6.48 -27.36 -3.04
CA LEU A 98 7.41 -26.88 -4.07
C LEU A 98 8.82 -26.70 -3.53
N SER A 99 8.96 -26.10 -2.35
CA SER A 99 10.25 -25.82 -1.72
C SER A 99 11.02 -27.10 -1.37
N HIS A 100 10.32 -28.20 -1.09
CA HIS A 100 10.94 -29.50 -0.85
C HIS A 100 11.52 -30.11 -2.15
N VAL A 101 10.99 -29.75 -3.32
CA VAL A 101 11.42 -30.29 -4.62
C VAL A 101 12.41 -29.35 -5.31
N CYS A 102 12.39 -28.06 -4.98
CA CYS A 102 13.29 -27.05 -5.53
C CYS A 102 14.60 -26.96 -4.72
N PRO A 103 15.78 -26.96 -5.38
CA PRO A 103 17.04 -26.66 -4.71
C PRO A 103 17.04 -25.28 -4.06
N LYS A 104 17.80 -25.12 -2.96
CA LYS A 104 17.89 -23.85 -2.21
C LYS A 104 18.29 -22.65 -3.08
N ALA A 105 19.09 -22.85 -4.12
CA ALA A 105 19.48 -21.78 -5.05
C ALA A 105 18.31 -21.27 -5.92
N GLU A 106 17.27 -22.08 -6.13
CA GLU A 106 16.16 -21.77 -7.03
C GLU A 106 14.85 -21.45 -6.29
N ASN A 107 14.81 -21.66 -4.97
CA ASN A 107 13.63 -21.42 -4.15
C ASN A 107 13.32 -19.93 -3.92
N GLY A 108 14.14 -19.03 -4.45
CA GLY A 108 13.99 -17.58 -4.33
C GLY A 108 14.35 -16.98 -2.97
N SER A 109 15.07 -17.71 -2.11
CA SER A 109 15.54 -17.24 -0.78
C SER A 109 16.28 -15.89 -0.85
N GLU A 110 17.11 -15.68 -1.86
CA GLU A 110 17.80 -14.41 -2.11
C GLU A 110 16.81 -13.23 -2.23
N ILE A 111 15.67 -13.41 -2.90
CA ILE A 111 14.65 -12.36 -3.06
C ILE A 111 14.07 -11.97 -1.70
N SER A 112 13.75 -12.98 -0.88
CA SER A 112 13.25 -12.76 0.48
C SER A 112 14.28 -12.05 1.34
N SER A 113 15.58 -12.38 1.19
CA SER A 113 16.66 -11.71 1.92
C SER A 113 16.75 -10.23 1.57
N THR A 114 16.67 -9.87 0.28
CA THR A 114 16.71 -8.48 -0.18
C THR A 114 15.50 -7.69 0.32
N ILE A 115 14.30 -8.29 0.23
CA ILE A 115 13.07 -7.64 0.71
C ILE A 115 13.10 -7.45 2.22
N ASN A 116 13.61 -8.42 2.98
CA ASN A 116 13.76 -8.29 4.43
C ASN A 116 14.76 -7.20 4.83
N ILE A 117 15.83 -7.00 4.06
CA ILE A 117 16.75 -5.87 4.27
C ILE A 117 16.03 -4.55 4.08
N VAL A 118 15.24 -4.40 3.00
CA VAL A 118 14.44 -3.19 2.75
C VAL A 118 13.41 -2.99 3.86
N ALA A 119 12.69 -4.04 4.27
CA ALA A 119 11.72 -3.97 5.36
C ALA A 119 12.38 -3.54 6.68
N LYS A 120 13.57 -4.06 7.00
CA LYS A 120 14.33 -3.64 8.19
C LYS A 120 14.70 -2.15 8.12
N LEU A 121 15.13 -1.66 6.96
CA LEU A 121 15.44 -0.25 6.76
C LEU A 121 14.19 0.62 6.95
N VAL A 122 13.06 0.23 6.36
CA VAL A 122 11.76 0.90 6.55
C VAL A 122 11.38 0.92 8.03
N ALA A 123 11.48 -0.21 8.74
CA ALA A 123 11.18 -0.29 10.17
C ALA A 123 12.03 0.67 11.00
N GLN A 124 13.33 0.76 10.71
CA GLN A 124 14.26 1.65 11.39
C GLN A 124 13.99 3.13 11.10
N PHE A 125 13.55 3.45 9.89
CA PHE A 125 13.19 4.81 9.51
C PHE A 125 11.91 5.25 10.22
N TYR A 126 10.84 4.45 10.13
CA TYR A 126 9.53 4.77 10.70
C TYR A 126 9.48 4.70 12.24
N SER A 127 10.42 4.01 12.89
CA SER A 127 10.52 4.03 14.35
C SER A 127 11.11 5.34 14.90
N LYS A 128 11.94 6.04 14.10
CA LYS A 128 12.57 7.32 14.49
C LYS A 128 11.80 8.54 13.99
N LEU A 129 11.05 8.39 12.90
CA LEU A 129 10.30 9.49 12.28
C LEU A 129 9.34 10.23 13.25
N PRO A 130 8.58 9.57 14.14
CA PRO A 130 7.68 10.27 15.08
C PRO A 130 8.40 11.24 16.00
N LEU A 131 9.61 10.88 16.46
CA LEU A 131 10.43 11.74 17.33
C LEU A 131 10.87 12.99 16.56
N ILE A 132 11.34 12.82 15.32
CA ILE A 132 11.78 13.93 14.46
C ILE A 132 10.59 14.88 14.19
N LEU A 133 9.43 14.33 13.82
CA LEU A 133 8.21 15.11 13.59
C LEU A 133 7.78 15.87 14.84
N THR A 134 7.76 15.21 16.00
CA THR A 134 7.41 15.86 17.27
C THR A 134 8.37 17.00 17.62
N LEU A 135 9.67 16.77 17.47
CA LEU A 135 10.72 17.79 17.71
C LEU A 135 10.61 18.99 16.76
N MET A 136 10.11 18.81 15.54
CA MET A 136 9.87 19.91 14.59
C MET A 136 8.56 20.67 14.85
N PHE A 137 7.50 19.97 15.25
CA PHE A 137 6.16 20.56 15.39
C PHE A 137 5.96 21.31 16.72
N VAL A 138 6.57 20.83 17.82
CA VAL A 138 6.42 21.47 19.14
C VAL A 138 6.98 22.90 19.17
N PRO A 139 8.18 23.20 18.65
CA PRO A 139 8.73 24.56 18.65
C PRO A 139 7.99 25.52 17.71
N THR A 140 7.42 24.99 16.63
CA THR A 140 6.72 25.79 15.61
C THR A 140 5.28 26.10 15.97
N LYS A 141 4.77 25.59 17.10
CA LYS A 141 3.36 25.75 17.56
C LYS A 141 2.35 25.25 16.52
N MET A 142 2.75 24.25 15.73
CA MET A 142 1.91 23.62 14.69
C MET A 142 1.12 22.42 15.22
N ASP A 143 1.13 22.19 16.53
CA ASP A 143 0.42 21.11 17.17
C ASP A 143 -1.03 21.52 17.50
N VAL A 144 -2.02 20.68 17.12
CA VAL A 144 -3.46 20.92 17.41
C VAL A 144 -3.71 21.27 18.86
N LEU A 145 -3.01 20.56 19.75
CA LEU A 145 -3.23 20.61 21.18
C LEU A 145 -2.86 21.97 21.76
N HIS A 146 -2.09 22.79 21.03
CA HIS A 146 -1.88 24.20 21.36
C HIS A 146 -3.20 24.99 21.48
N TYR A 147 -4.23 24.59 20.72
CA TYR A 147 -5.49 25.32 20.57
C TYR A 147 -6.66 24.70 21.37
N PHE A 148 -6.44 23.60 22.12
CA PHE A 148 -7.55 22.82 22.68
C PHE A 148 -8.12 23.34 24.02
N PRO A 149 -7.36 24.05 24.88
CA PRO A 149 -7.98 24.78 26.02
C PRO A 149 -7.42 26.21 26.24
N PRO A 150 -8.15 27.08 27.00
CA PRO A 150 -7.65 28.38 27.47
C PRO A 150 -6.62 28.18 28.58
N LEU A 151 -5.48 27.59 28.25
CA LEU A 151 -4.32 27.49 29.13
C LEU A 151 -3.60 28.84 29.12
N SER A 152 -4.21 29.81 29.80
CA SER A 152 -3.59 31.13 30.05
C SER A 152 -2.26 31.04 30.79
N HIS A 153 -1.92 29.86 31.34
CA HIS A 153 -0.65 29.57 31.99
C HIS A 153 0.08 28.47 31.22
N GLN A 154 1.11 28.85 30.46
CA GLN A 154 2.06 27.95 29.82
C GLN A 154 2.92 27.26 30.89
N ASN A 155 2.32 26.32 31.61
CA ASN A 155 3.04 25.51 32.57
C ASN A 155 3.86 24.45 31.81
N ILE A 156 5.07 24.19 32.28
CA ILE A 156 5.97 23.16 31.74
C ILE A 156 5.26 21.81 31.61
N LEU A 157 4.40 21.49 32.58
CA LEU A 157 3.59 20.27 32.61
C LEU A 157 2.67 20.15 31.39
N THR A 158 2.01 21.24 30.99
CA THR A 158 1.12 21.28 29.82
C THR A 158 1.90 21.02 28.54
N THR A 159 3.06 21.68 28.37
CA THR A 159 3.93 21.47 27.20
C THR A 159 4.44 20.03 27.14
N LEU A 160 4.72 19.41 28.28
CA LEU A 160 5.15 18.01 28.36
C LEU A 160 4.02 17.05 27.96
N ILE A 161 2.82 17.21 28.53
CA ILE A 161 1.64 16.40 28.18
C ILE A 161 1.35 16.51 26.68
N ARG A 162 1.38 17.73 26.14
CA ARG A 162 1.18 18.04 24.73
C ARG A 162 2.19 17.33 23.82
N THR A 163 3.46 17.36 24.20
CA THR A 163 4.55 16.69 23.49
C THR A 163 4.36 15.18 23.49
N VAL A 164 3.96 14.60 24.63
CA VAL A 164 3.70 13.14 24.75
C VAL A 164 2.51 12.74 23.87
N LEU A 165 1.39 13.46 23.94
CA LEU A 165 0.22 13.16 23.11
C LEU A 165 0.51 13.29 21.62
N LEU A 166 1.25 14.33 21.22
CA LEU A 166 1.67 14.52 19.83
C LEU A 166 2.58 13.39 19.36
N LEU A 167 3.53 12.96 20.20
CA LEU A 167 4.42 11.84 19.90
C LEU A 167 3.65 10.53 19.73
N VAL A 168 2.69 10.26 20.61
CA VAL A 168 1.81 9.08 20.51
C VAL A 168 1.04 9.13 19.19
N SER A 169 0.41 10.26 18.87
CA SER A 169 -0.34 10.43 17.62
C SER A 169 0.53 10.21 16.37
N TRP A 170 1.73 10.79 16.33
CA TRP A 170 2.65 10.56 15.20
C TRP A 170 3.15 9.13 15.11
N THR A 171 3.36 8.48 16.24
CA THR A 171 3.76 7.07 16.30
C THR A 171 2.67 6.19 15.68
N GLU A 172 1.40 6.48 15.98
CA GLU A 172 0.26 5.78 15.40
C GLU A 172 0.19 5.94 13.87
N ILE A 173 0.29 7.18 13.37
CA ILE A 173 0.28 7.46 11.93
C ILE A 173 1.46 6.76 11.23
N CYS A 174 2.68 6.92 11.77
CA CYS A 174 3.88 6.28 11.20
C CYS A 174 3.76 4.76 11.18
N ARG A 175 3.13 4.17 12.20
CA ARG A 175 2.86 2.73 12.26
C ARG A 175 1.92 2.29 11.15
N LEU A 176 0.79 2.99 10.94
CA LEU A 176 -0.14 2.68 9.86
C LEU A 176 0.54 2.74 8.48
N VAL A 177 1.38 3.75 8.24
CA VAL A 177 2.13 3.86 6.99
C VAL A 177 3.16 2.73 6.84
N ALA A 178 3.94 2.44 7.89
CA ALA A 178 4.92 1.34 7.87
C ALA A 178 4.25 -0.02 7.59
N LEU A 179 3.07 -0.24 8.16
CA LEU A 179 2.26 -1.45 7.94
C LEU A 179 1.82 -1.59 6.49
N ALA A 180 1.32 -0.52 5.88
CA ALA A 180 0.97 -0.51 4.46
C ALA A 180 2.19 -0.86 3.58
N ILE A 181 3.36 -0.31 3.90
CA ILE A 181 4.61 -0.62 3.18
C ILE A 181 5.00 -2.10 3.39
N PHE A 182 4.94 -2.62 4.61
CA PHE A 182 5.25 -4.03 4.89
C PHE A 182 4.29 -4.98 4.19
N PHE A 183 3.01 -4.66 4.13
CA PHE A 183 2.03 -5.43 3.37
C PHE A 183 2.43 -5.54 1.90
N VAL A 184 2.78 -4.40 1.28
CA VAL A 184 3.23 -4.38 -0.11
C VAL A 184 4.50 -5.21 -0.27
N LEU A 185 5.53 -4.98 0.54
CA LEU A 185 6.78 -5.76 0.51
C LEU A 185 6.53 -7.27 0.68
N PHE A 186 5.61 -7.65 1.55
CA PHE A 186 5.19 -9.03 1.74
C PHE A 186 4.55 -9.61 0.46
N THR A 187 3.58 -8.92 -0.14
CA THR A 187 2.97 -9.33 -1.42
C THR A 187 4.02 -9.46 -2.52
N MET A 188 4.98 -8.53 -2.58
CA MET A 188 6.09 -8.58 -3.53
C MET A 188 6.95 -9.82 -3.33
N ASN A 189 7.24 -10.18 -2.08
CA ASN A 189 8.05 -11.35 -1.75
C ASN A 189 7.36 -12.64 -2.22
N VAL A 190 6.08 -12.80 -1.86
CA VAL A 190 5.30 -13.98 -2.24
C VAL A 190 5.22 -14.12 -3.76
N LEU A 191 4.80 -13.06 -4.46
CA LEU A 191 4.62 -13.10 -5.92
C LEU A 191 5.94 -13.39 -6.65
N LYS A 192 7.03 -12.69 -6.30
CA LYS A 192 8.33 -12.89 -6.97
C LYS A 192 8.93 -14.27 -6.69
N ARG A 193 8.77 -14.79 -5.47
CA ARG A 193 9.27 -16.11 -5.11
C ARG A 193 8.49 -17.19 -5.84
N GLU A 194 7.17 -17.05 -5.92
CA GLU A 194 6.28 -17.94 -6.67
C GLU A 194 6.65 -18.02 -8.14
N THR A 195 6.75 -16.87 -8.81
CA THR A 195 7.06 -16.82 -10.24
C THR A 195 8.45 -17.40 -10.51
N LYS A 196 9.45 -17.11 -9.66
CA LYS A 196 10.82 -17.67 -9.79
C LYS A 196 10.83 -19.19 -9.66
N MET A 197 10.16 -19.75 -8.64
CA MET A 197 10.10 -21.22 -8.45
C MET A 197 9.37 -21.90 -9.60
N TRP A 198 8.21 -21.39 -10.01
CA TRP A 198 7.45 -21.93 -11.14
C TRP A 198 8.27 -21.89 -12.43
N LEU A 199 8.89 -20.75 -12.74
CA LEU A 199 9.68 -20.58 -13.95
C LEU A 199 10.87 -21.55 -13.97
N SER A 200 11.51 -21.79 -12.83
CA SER A 200 12.59 -22.78 -12.73
C SER A 200 12.09 -24.21 -13.03
N ILE A 201 10.94 -24.60 -12.48
CA ILE A 201 10.35 -25.92 -12.74
C ILE A 201 9.96 -26.06 -14.22
N ALA A 202 9.37 -25.02 -14.81
CA ALA A 202 9.02 -24.99 -16.24
C ALA A 202 10.26 -25.08 -17.15
N LYS A 203 11.40 -24.53 -16.71
CA LYS A 203 12.69 -24.68 -17.40
C LYS A 203 13.24 -26.11 -17.32
N ARG A 204 12.99 -26.85 -16.23
CA ARG A 204 13.51 -28.22 -16.06
C ARG A 204 12.63 -29.31 -16.69
N SER A 205 11.31 -29.26 -16.50
CA SER A 205 10.41 -30.34 -16.93
C SER A 205 9.13 -29.80 -17.56
N ARG A 206 8.82 -30.28 -18.77
CA ARG A 206 7.59 -29.89 -19.50
C ARG A 206 6.33 -30.40 -18.80
N LEU A 207 6.28 -31.69 -18.49
CA LEU A 207 5.06 -32.34 -18.00
C LEU A 207 4.76 -31.92 -16.55
N ARG A 208 5.78 -31.86 -15.69
CA ARG A 208 5.65 -31.32 -14.33
C ARG A 208 5.38 -29.82 -14.35
N GLY A 209 6.04 -29.06 -15.22
CA GLY A 209 5.78 -27.63 -15.39
C GLY A 209 4.35 -27.32 -15.81
N PHE A 210 3.79 -28.09 -16.76
CA PHE A 210 2.40 -27.93 -17.19
C PHE A 210 1.39 -28.36 -16.12
N TYR A 211 1.65 -29.46 -15.41
CA TYR A 211 0.82 -29.89 -14.28
C TYR A 211 0.78 -28.82 -13.19
N LEU A 212 1.94 -28.26 -12.82
CA LEU A 212 2.03 -27.19 -11.84
C LEU A 212 1.34 -25.92 -12.34
N TYR A 213 1.55 -25.56 -13.61
CA TYR A 213 0.88 -24.42 -14.22
C TYR A 213 -0.64 -24.57 -14.18
N ARG A 214 -1.19 -25.77 -14.38
CA ARG A 214 -2.63 -26.02 -14.25
C ARG A 214 -3.12 -25.83 -12.82
N GLN A 215 -2.37 -26.31 -11.82
CA GLN A 215 -2.70 -26.07 -10.41
C GLN A 215 -2.66 -24.58 -10.07
N LEU A 216 -1.59 -23.90 -10.50
CA LEU A 216 -1.47 -22.45 -10.36
C LEU A 216 -2.59 -21.72 -11.08
N ALA A 217 -3.00 -22.15 -12.27
CA ALA A 217 -4.09 -21.52 -13.00
C ALA A 217 -5.42 -21.65 -12.28
N VAL A 218 -5.72 -22.78 -11.63
CA VAL A 218 -6.94 -22.93 -10.81
C VAL A 218 -6.90 -21.99 -9.62
N VAL A 219 -5.80 -21.98 -8.87
CA VAL A 219 -5.61 -21.11 -7.69
C VAL A 219 -5.66 -19.63 -8.10
N TYR A 220 -4.98 -19.29 -9.19
CA TYR A 220 -4.91 -17.93 -9.70
C TYR A 220 -6.25 -17.47 -10.27
N ASN A 221 -7.03 -18.33 -10.94
CA ASN A 221 -8.34 -17.95 -11.45
C ASN A 221 -9.32 -17.65 -10.29
N GLN A 222 -9.24 -18.42 -9.20
CA GLN A 222 -10.01 -18.14 -7.98
C GLN A 222 -9.58 -16.82 -7.33
N ARG A 223 -8.28 -16.55 -7.25
CA ARG A 223 -7.74 -15.31 -6.67
C ARG A 223 -7.91 -14.08 -7.53
N ARG A 224 -7.89 -14.27 -8.86
CA ARG A 224 -7.79 -13.20 -9.84
C ARG A 224 -8.91 -12.20 -9.66
N VAL A 225 -10.14 -12.65 -9.42
CA VAL A 225 -11.30 -11.76 -9.26
C VAL A 225 -11.10 -10.81 -8.08
N TYR A 226 -10.69 -11.32 -6.93
CA TYR A 226 -10.49 -10.54 -5.72
C TYR A 226 -9.24 -9.68 -5.80
N ALA A 227 -8.10 -10.28 -6.17
CA ALA A 227 -6.85 -9.56 -6.33
C ALA A 227 -6.95 -8.45 -7.40
N MET A 228 -7.70 -8.66 -8.48
CA MET A 228 -8.01 -7.63 -9.47
C MET A 228 -8.79 -6.47 -8.85
N ARG A 229 -9.83 -6.74 -8.06
CA ARG A 229 -10.60 -5.69 -7.38
C ARG A 229 -9.72 -4.90 -6.40
N GLU A 230 -8.92 -5.59 -5.60
CA GLU A 230 -7.98 -4.99 -4.65
C GLU A 230 -6.92 -4.14 -5.36
N ILE A 231 -6.27 -4.68 -6.40
CA ILE A 231 -5.27 -3.94 -7.19
C ILE A 231 -5.90 -2.74 -7.88
N THR A 232 -7.12 -2.88 -8.42
CA THR A 232 -7.85 -1.77 -9.05
C THR A 232 -8.16 -0.71 -8.00
N LEU A 233 -8.65 -1.09 -6.82
CA LEU A 233 -8.94 -0.18 -5.72
C LEU A 233 -7.66 0.56 -5.27
N ILE A 234 -6.55 -0.16 -5.06
CA ILE A 234 -5.26 0.43 -4.69
C ILE A 234 -4.77 1.40 -5.77
N ALA A 235 -4.88 1.04 -7.04
CA ALA A 235 -4.46 1.89 -8.15
C ALA A 235 -5.32 3.15 -8.25
N VAL A 236 -6.65 3.02 -8.14
CA VAL A 236 -7.60 4.15 -8.22
C VAL A 236 -7.45 5.08 -7.02
N VAL A 237 -7.45 4.56 -5.79
CA VAL A 237 -7.30 5.40 -4.59
C VAL A 237 -5.90 6.00 -4.54
N GLY A 238 -4.85 5.24 -4.90
CA GLY A 238 -3.50 5.76 -4.99
C GLY A 238 -3.35 6.87 -6.03
N PHE A 239 -4.06 6.77 -7.15
CA PHE A 239 -4.16 7.81 -8.17
C PHE A 239 -4.87 9.06 -7.63
N LEU A 240 -6.05 8.89 -7.04
CA LEU A 240 -6.83 10.00 -6.46
C LEU A 240 -6.02 10.72 -5.38
N LEU A 241 -5.40 9.98 -4.46
CA LEU A 241 -4.56 10.53 -3.41
C LEU A 241 -3.36 11.30 -3.98
N GLN A 242 -2.67 10.79 -5.00
CA GLN A 242 -1.57 11.51 -5.64
C GLN A 242 -2.04 12.82 -6.25
N VAL A 243 -3.12 12.80 -7.02
CA VAL A 243 -3.67 13.99 -7.68
C VAL A 243 -4.11 15.03 -6.64
N THR A 244 -4.87 14.61 -5.62
CA THR A 244 -5.34 15.50 -4.55
C THR A 244 -4.19 16.06 -3.72
N LEU A 245 -3.18 15.26 -3.36
CA LEU A 245 -2.03 15.73 -2.60
C LEU A 245 -1.15 16.70 -3.40
N ASN A 246 -0.94 16.43 -4.69
CA ASN A 246 -0.19 17.33 -5.57
C ASN A 246 -0.93 18.67 -5.72
N TYR A 247 -2.24 18.62 -5.93
CA TYR A 247 -3.08 19.82 -5.98
C TYR A 247 -3.05 20.58 -4.65
N ALA A 248 -3.26 19.90 -3.51
CA ALA A 248 -3.21 20.49 -2.18
C ALA A 248 -1.87 21.20 -1.94
N THR A 249 -0.76 20.54 -2.28
CA THR A 249 0.60 21.12 -2.20
C THR A 249 0.66 22.44 -2.96
N ILE A 250 0.20 22.49 -4.21
CA ILE A 250 0.25 23.71 -5.03
C ILE A 250 -0.64 24.81 -4.45
N THR A 251 -1.88 24.49 -4.05
CA THR A 251 -2.82 25.47 -3.50
C THR A 251 -2.43 26.02 -2.14
N MET A 252 -1.72 25.25 -1.32
CA MET A 252 -1.30 25.64 0.01
C MET A 252 0.05 26.36 0.02
N MET A 253 0.70 26.47 -1.14
CA MET A 253 1.97 27.19 -1.29
C MET A 253 1.79 28.66 -0.91
N GLY A 254 2.51 29.12 0.11
CA GLY A 254 2.40 30.48 0.64
C GLY A 254 1.32 30.68 1.71
N VAL A 255 0.40 29.72 1.90
CA VAL A 255 -0.63 29.77 2.95
C VAL A 255 -0.17 29.06 4.22
N ILE A 256 0.51 27.93 4.08
CA ILE A 256 0.97 27.09 5.20
C ILE A 256 2.48 27.26 5.42
N PRO A 257 2.97 27.26 6.68
CA PRO A 257 4.40 27.22 6.95
C PRO A 257 5.11 26.09 6.21
N VAL A 258 6.31 26.41 5.71
CA VAL A 258 7.13 25.52 4.85
C VAL A 258 7.30 24.12 5.46
N MET A 259 7.37 24.01 6.79
CA MET A 259 7.54 22.71 7.46
C MET A 259 6.34 21.77 7.31
N ALA A 260 5.11 22.28 7.43
CA ALA A 260 3.91 21.48 7.21
C ALA A 260 3.67 21.23 5.72
N TYR A 261 4.11 22.17 4.87
CA TYR A 261 4.07 22.04 3.41
C TYR A 261 4.86 20.82 2.92
N TRP A 262 6.00 20.46 3.50
CA TRP A 262 6.81 19.31 3.07
C TRP A 262 6.16 17.94 3.31
N LEU A 263 5.13 17.85 4.17
CA LEU A 263 4.48 16.58 4.48
C LEU A 263 3.67 16.05 3.29
N PHE A 264 2.89 16.90 2.63
CA PHE A 264 2.05 16.50 1.49
C PHE A 264 2.84 15.95 0.28
N PRO A 265 3.89 16.61 -0.23
CA PRO A 265 4.69 16.08 -1.33
C PRO A 265 5.45 14.83 -0.90
N TYR A 266 5.90 14.75 0.36
CA TYR A 266 6.51 13.51 0.88
C TYR A 266 5.53 12.34 0.81
N VAL A 267 4.31 12.50 1.34
CA VAL A 267 3.28 11.46 1.31
C VAL A 267 2.90 11.11 -0.13
N ALA A 268 2.75 12.10 -1.01
CA ALA A 268 2.47 11.88 -2.43
C ALA A 268 3.57 11.05 -3.12
N ILE A 269 4.84 11.36 -2.86
CA ILE A 269 5.99 10.62 -3.37
C ILE A 269 5.99 9.18 -2.84
N VAL A 270 5.74 8.98 -1.55
CA VAL A 270 5.69 7.64 -0.95
C VAL A 270 4.57 6.81 -1.58
N ILE A 271 3.34 7.36 -1.67
CA ILE A 271 2.20 6.70 -2.33
C ILE A 271 2.55 6.39 -3.80
N HIS A 272 3.19 7.33 -4.50
CA HIS A 272 3.64 7.11 -5.88
C HIS A 272 4.61 5.94 -6.00
N ILE A 273 5.64 5.89 -5.17
CA ILE A 273 6.63 4.80 -5.18
C ILE A 273 5.93 3.47 -4.88
N VAL A 274 5.02 3.43 -3.92
CA VAL A 274 4.28 2.22 -3.54
C VAL A 274 3.42 1.71 -4.70
N VAL A 275 2.58 2.58 -5.28
CA VAL A 275 1.69 2.21 -6.40
C VAL A 275 2.50 1.80 -7.63
N MET A 276 3.57 2.54 -7.95
CA MET A 276 4.45 2.23 -9.08
C MET A 276 5.18 0.89 -8.90
N CYS A 277 5.69 0.61 -7.70
CA CYS A 277 6.32 -0.67 -7.40
C CYS A 277 5.33 -1.82 -7.56
N LEU A 278 4.09 -1.65 -7.06
CA LEU A 278 3.04 -2.65 -7.17
C LEU A 278 2.70 -2.93 -8.65
N ILE A 279 2.43 -1.88 -9.44
CA ILE A 279 2.13 -2.00 -10.87
C ILE A 279 3.28 -2.67 -11.62
N ASP A 280 4.53 -2.27 -11.38
CA ASP A 280 5.70 -2.85 -12.05
C ASP A 280 5.84 -4.34 -11.76
N ILE A 281 5.57 -4.76 -10.53
CA ILE A 281 5.67 -6.16 -10.12
C ILE A 281 4.58 -6.98 -10.76
N ILE A 282 3.36 -6.46 -10.77
CA ILE A 282 2.24 -7.11 -11.43
C ILE A 282 2.51 -7.24 -12.94
N ALA A 283 2.99 -6.18 -13.58
CA ALA A 283 3.37 -6.18 -15.00
C ALA A 283 4.49 -7.18 -15.28
N LYS A 284 5.50 -7.25 -14.39
CA LYS A 284 6.60 -8.20 -14.51
C LYS A 284 6.11 -9.64 -14.32
N THR A 285 5.25 -9.90 -13.35
CA THR A 285 4.61 -11.21 -13.13
C THR A 285 3.84 -11.65 -14.37
N TYR A 286 3.06 -10.77 -15.00
CA TYR A 286 2.37 -11.04 -16.27
C TYR A 286 3.36 -11.48 -17.37
N GLN A 287 4.48 -10.77 -17.50
CA GLN A 287 5.52 -11.06 -18.51
C GLN A 287 6.28 -12.36 -18.21
N ASP A 288 6.54 -12.66 -16.94
CA ASP A 288 7.21 -13.88 -16.52
C ASP A 288 6.32 -15.11 -16.83
N TYR A 289 5.01 -15.02 -16.57
CA TYR A 289 4.05 -16.07 -16.96
C TYR A 289 3.96 -16.26 -18.46
N GLU A 290 3.91 -15.16 -19.23
CA GLU A 290 3.92 -15.21 -20.69
C GLU A 290 5.19 -15.90 -21.22
N THR A 291 6.34 -15.51 -20.67
CA THR A 291 7.64 -16.07 -21.04
C THR A 291 7.71 -17.55 -20.72
N GLY A 292 7.27 -17.97 -19.52
CA GLY A 292 7.28 -19.39 -19.15
C GLY A 292 6.31 -20.24 -19.97
N LEU A 293 5.13 -19.72 -20.30
CA LEU A 293 4.20 -20.36 -21.26
C LEU A 293 4.84 -20.52 -22.63
N ASN A 294 5.47 -19.48 -23.15
CA ASN A 294 6.15 -19.51 -24.44
C ASN A 294 7.34 -20.49 -24.45
N LEU A 295 8.10 -20.59 -23.36
CA LEU A 295 9.15 -21.60 -23.19
C LEU A 295 8.58 -23.02 -23.21
N MET A 296 7.46 -23.27 -22.53
CA MET A 296 6.79 -24.58 -22.54
C MET A 296 6.23 -24.94 -23.93
N ARG A 297 5.67 -23.95 -24.65
CA ARG A 297 5.18 -24.12 -26.03
C ARG A 297 6.32 -24.47 -26.98
N LYS A 298 7.46 -23.76 -26.92
CA LYS A 298 8.65 -24.05 -27.73
C LYS A 298 9.22 -25.46 -27.51
N LYS A 299 9.08 -26.02 -26.31
CA LYS A 299 9.51 -27.40 -25.99
C LYS A 299 8.55 -28.49 -26.48
N CYS A 300 7.39 -28.14 -27.05
CA CYS A 300 6.48 -29.10 -27.64
C CYS A 300 6.85 -29.36 -29.11
N LYS A 301 7.54 -30.48 -29.38
CA LYS A 301 7.94 -30.86 -30.74
C LYS A 301 6.76 -31.09 -31.69
N PHE A 302 5.61 -31.52 -31.17
CA PHE A 302 4.43 -31.84 -31.97
C PHE A 302 3.30 -30.84 -31.72
N VAL A 303 3.05 -29.99 -32.72
CA VAL A 303 1.93 -29.03 -32.78
C VAL A 303 0.57 -29.74 -32.71
N THR A 304 0.52 -31.00 -33.18
CA THR A 304 -0.69 -31.83 -33.15
C THR A 304 -1.00 -32.43 -31.77
N SER A 305 -0.06 -32.38 -30.82
CA SER A 305 -0.29 -32.97 -29.50
C SER A 305 -1.39 -32.24 -28.73
N LEU A 306 -2.26 -33.02 -28.08
CA LEU A 306 -3.33 -32.50 -27.23
C LEU A 306 -2.79 -31.57 -26.12
N THR A 307 -1.59 -31.85 -25.62
CA THR A 307 -0.88 -31.00 -24.65
C THR A 307 -0.50 -29.64 -25.22
N TYR A 308 -0.03 -29.58 -26.48
CA TYR A 308 0.27 -28.31 -27.14
C TYR A 308 -1.01 -27.46 -27.32
N ARG A 309 -2.11 -28.09 -27.77
CA ARG A 309 -3.40 -27.40 -27.90
C ARG A 309 -3.89 -26.84 -26.56
N ARG A 310 -3.77 -27.62 -25.47
CA ARG A 310 -4.11 -27.16 -24.11
C ARG A 310 -3.21 -26.02 -23.65
N LEU A 311 -1.89 -26.10 -23.87
CA LEU A 311 -0.93 -25.01 -23.55
C LEU A 311 -1.18 -23.72 -24.35
N ARG A 312 -1.66 -23.84 -25.59
CA ARG A 312 -2.03 -22.70 -26.43
C ARG A 312 -3.34 -22.07 -25.96
N ALA A 313 -4.31 -22.89 -25.54
CA ALA A 313 -5.58 -22.44 -25.00
C ALA A 313 -5.49 -21.90 -23.56
N SER A 314 -4.42 -22.23 -22.82
CA SER A 314 -4.19 -21.69 -21.48
C SER A 314 -4.08 -20.15 -21.53
N PRO A 315 -4.97 -19.42 -20.82
CA PRO A 315 -4.90 -17.96 -20.78
C PRO A 315 -3.64 -17.54 -20.03
N ASN A 316 -3.06 -16.39 -20.41
CA ASN A 316 -1.93 -15.89 -19.64
C ASN A 316 -2.37 -15.57 -18.20
N LEU A 317 -1.60 -16.02 -17.22
CA LEU A 317 -1.87 -15.70 -15.82
C LEU A 317 -1.37 -14.29 -15.58
N GLY A 318 -2.29 -13.41 -15.22
CA GLY A 318 -2.02 -12.00 -15.09
C GLY A 318 -3.15 -11.27 -14.42
N PHE A 319 -2.79 -10.25 -13.64
CA PHE A 319 -3.77 -9.34 -13.08
C PHE A 319 -4.25 -8.38 -14.16
N HIS A 320 -5.55 -8.11 -14.11
CA HIS A 320 -6.19 -7.14 -14.97
C HIS A 320 -6.73 -6.03 -14.07
N ILE A 321 -6.95 -4.86 -14.64
CA ILE A 321 -7.62 -3.73 -13.99
C ILE A 321 -8.87 -3.37 -14.76
N PHE A 322 -9.85 -2.81 -14.06
CA PHE A 322 -11.03 -2.26 -14.71
C PHE A 322 -10.74 -0.83 -15.14
N LEU A 323 -10.74 -0.58 -16.44
CA LEU A 323 -10.59 0.75 -17.05
C LEU A 323 -11.72 0.94 -18.07
N GLY A 324 -12.49 2.02 -17.96
CA GLY A 324 -13.47 2.42 -18.99
C GLY A 324 -14.51 1.38 -19.38
N GLY A 325 -14.93 0.50 -18.46
CA GLY A 325 -15.92 -0.55 -18.71
C GLY A 325 -15.34 -1.90 -19.18
N GLY A 326 -14.02 -1.98 -19.41
CA GLY A 326 -13.33 -3.21 -19.82
C GLY A 326 -12.33 -3.72 -18.78
N MET A 327 -11.91 -4.99 -18.94
CA MET A 327 -10.80 -5.57 -18.18
C MET A 327 -9.52 -5.53 -19.01
N GLU A 328 -8.54 -4.74 -18.60
CA GLU A 328 -7.27 -4.61 -19.31
C GLU A 328 -6.12 -5.28 -18.55
N PRO A 329 -5.25 -6.06 -19.22
CA PRO A 329 -4.09 -6.67 -18.58
C PRO A 329 -3.07 -5.59 -18.20
N ILE A 330 -2.55 -5.66 -16.97
CA ILE A 330 -1.48 -4.76 -16.54
C ILE A 330 -0.18 -5.15 -17.26
N LYS A 331 0.22 -4.33 -18.24
CA LYS A 331 1.48 -4.45 -18.99
C LYS A 331 2.44 -3.33 -18.59
N LYS A 332 3.73 -3.45 -18.97
CA LYS A 332 4.74 -2.39 -18.75
C LYS A 332 4.32 -1.02 -19.31
N GLY A 333 3.55 -0.99 -20.41
CA GLY A 333 3.03 0.25 -21.00
C GLY A 333 2.10 1.03 -20.07
N LEU A 334 1.35 0.33 -19.20
CA LEU A 334 0.39 0.94 -18.27
C LEU A 334 1.07 1.93 -17.31
N LYS A 335 2.36 1.74 -17.01
CA LYS A 335 3.13 2.67 -16.17
C LYS A 335 3.19 4.07 -16.77
N ILE A 336 3.35 4.15 -18.09
CA ILE A 336 3.47 5.42 -18.82
C ILE A 336 2.10 6.10 -18.82
N GLU A 337 1.05 5.34 -19.14
CA GLU A 337 -0.35 5.80 -19.15
C GLU A 337 -0.81 6.30 -17.77
N TYR A 338 -0.45 5.58 -16.70
CA TYR A 338 -0.75 6.02 -15.34
C TYR A 338 -0.07 7.36 -15.03
N ARG A 339 1.21 7.53 -15.40
CA ARG A 339 1.96 8.78 -15.15
C ARG A 339 1.39 9.95 -15.94
N SER A 340 1.08 9.73 -17.21
CA SER A 340 0.48 10.77 -18.05
C SER A 340 -0.90 11.16 -17.52
N ALA A 341 -1.70 10.20 -17.05
CA ALA A 341 -2.99 10.48 -16.42
C ALA A 341 -2.83 11.32 -15.15
N VAL A 342 -1.94 10.96 -14.21
CA VAL A 342 -1.74 11.73 -12.97
C VAL A 342 -1.38 13.18 -13.29
N LEU A 343 -0.45 13.39 -14.22
CA LEU A 343 -0.04 14.73 -14.64
C LEU A 343 -1.20 15.48 -15.29
N TYR A 344 -1.89 14.87 -16.25
CA TYR A 344 -3.01 15.46 -16.99
C TYR A 344 -4.14 15.92 -16.05
N TYR A 345 -4.58 15.04 -15.14
CA TYR A 345 -5.67 15.36 -14.22
C TYR A 345 -5.26 16.37 -13.14
N THR A 346 -4.00 16.35 -12.70
CA THR A 346 -3.47 17.39 -11.79
C THR A 346 -3.51 18.77 -12.47
N VAL A 347 -3.01 18.87 -13.71
CA VAL A 347 -3.04 20.12 -14.49
C VAL A 347 -4.49 20.57 -14.75
N SER A 348 -5.37 19.63 -15.11
CA SER A 348 -6.78 19.93 -15.37
C SER A 348 -7.48 20.48 -14.13
N LEU A 349 -7.22 19.93 -12.94
CA LEU A 349 -7.77 20.47 -11.67
C LEU A 349 -7.25 21.88 -11.37
N ILE A 350 -5.97 22.15 -11.61
CA ILE A 350 -5.39 23.49 -11.43
C ILE A 350 -6.09 24.50 -12.35
N LEU A 351 -6.31 24.14 -13.62
CA LEU A 351 -6.96 25.02 -14.60
C LEU A 351 -8.46 25.22 -14.34
N ALA A 352 -9.14 24.23 -13.75
CA ALA A 352 -10.58 24.29 -13.47
C ALA A 352 -10.94 25.26 -12.34
N PHE A 353 -10.01 25.57 -11.43
CA PHE A 353 -10.19 26.53 -10.35
C PHE A 353 -9.38 27.81 -10.63
N PRO A 354 -9.93 28.77 -11.40
CA PRO A 354 -9.23 30.00 -11.72
C PRO A 354 -8.87 30.79 -10.45
N GLY A 355 -7.60 31.19 -10.33
CA GLY A 355 -7.02 31.83 -9.14
C GLY A 355 -7.64 33.18 -8.73
N SER A 356 -8.68 33.66 -9.41
CA SER A 356 -9.40 34.88 -9.06
C SER A 356 -10.27 34.76 -7.80
N SER A 357 -10.46 33.57 -7.24
CA SER A 357 -11.24 33.33 -6.02
C SER A 357 -10.41 33.26 -4.72
N PHE A 358 -9.09 33.50 -4.78
CA PHE A 358 -8.18 33.45 -3.63
C PHE A 358 -7.70 34.85 -3.17
N GLY A 359 -8.31 35.92 -3.69
CA GLY A 359 -8.09 37.29 -3.26
C GLY A 359 -8.81 37.64 -1.97
#